data_AF-A0A1E4K7K7-F1
#
_entry.id   AF-A0A1E4K7K7-F1
#
_cell.length_a   1.000
_cell.length_b   1.000
_cell.length_c   1.000
_cell.angle_alpha   90.00
_cell.angle_beta   90.00
_cell.angle_gamma   90.00
#
_symmetry.space_group_name_H-M   'P 1'
#
loop_
_entity.id
_entity.type
_entity.pdbx_description
1 polymer ?
#
loop_
_entity_poly.entity_id
_entity_poly.type
_entity_poly.pdbx_seq_one_letter_code
_entity_poly.pdbx_strand_id
1 'polypeptide(L)'
;MKLAYKIGLLVGAAVLLFLLPSRGRGEQLQRFDDYVVHYNALSADMLPAEVAAAYKIPRSSKQGLLNIAVQRTDGAEPVAVTARISGSVANLAGQRSEMTVREIREADAIYYLAEFPVRGSDTLNFDLRIAPTDSTRSYTLKFSKNYVTE
;
A
#
# COMPACT_ATOMS: atom_id res chain seq x y z
N MET A 1 25.76 17.26 -2.40
CA MET A 1 25.32 15.93 -2.88
C MET A 1 24.23 15.28 -2.00
N LYS A 2 24.18 15.46 -0.67
CA LYS A 2 23.10 14.89 0.19
C LYS A 2 21.73 15.58 0.07
N LEU A 3 21.68 16.79 -0.48
CA LEU A 3 20.45 17.59 -0.62
C LEU A 3 19.58 17.10 -1.80
N ALA A 4 20.19 16.66 -2.90
CA ALA A 4 19.49 16.14 -4.07
C ALA A 4 18.79 14.80 -3.81
N TYR A 5 19.37 13.94 -2.96
CA TYR A 5 18.77 12.65 -2.59
C TYR A 5 17.54 12.82 -1.69
N LYS A 6 17.54 13.80 -0.78
CA LYS A 6 16.38 14.11 0.08
C LYS A 6 15.21 14.70 -0.71
N ILE A 7 15.51 15.52 -1.71
CA ILE A 7 14.49 16.05 -2.63
C ILE A 7 13.94 14.92 -3.51
N GLY A 8 14.79 14.01 -4.01
CA GLY A 8 14.34 12.82 -4.73
C GLY A 8 13.49 11.85 -3.88
N LEU A 9 13.78 11.72 -2.59
CA LEU A 9 13.03 10.88 -1.65
C LEU A 9 11.66 11.50 -1.29
N LEU A 10 11.61 12.81 -1.00
CA LEU A 10 10.37 13.56 -0.77
C LEU A 10 9.48 13.61 -2.01
N VAL A 11 10.09 13.74 -3.20
CA VAL A 11 9.39 13.59 -4.47
C VAL A 11 8.94 12.15 -4.67
N GLY A 12 9.69 11.13 -4.26
CA GLY A 12 9.27 9.73 -4.30
C GLY A 12 8.02 9.44 -3.45
N ALA A 13 7.96 9.96 -2.23
CA ALA A 13 6.81 9.86 -1.32
C ALA A 13 5.57 10.59 -1.88
N ALA A 14 5.77 11.82 -2.37
CA ALA A 14 4.70 12.62 -2.97
C ALA A 14 4.26 12.03 -4.33
N VAL A 15 5.16 11.50 -5.15
CA VAL A 15 4.84 10.87 -6.45
C VAL A 15 4.13 9.54 -6.25
N LEU A 16 4.45 8.77 -5.20
CA LEU A 16 3.66 7.59 -4.85
C LEU A 16 2.22 7.95 -4.42
N LEU A 17 2.03 9.17 -3.87
CA LEU A 17 0.73 9.74 -3.51
C LEU A 17 0.04 10.46 -4.69
N PHE A 18 0.79 10.96 -5.69
CA PHE A 18 0.30 11.80 -6.80
C PHE A 18 0.36 11.14 -8.20
N LEU A 19 0.79 9.88 -8.35
CA LEU A 19 0.68 9.09 -9.59
C LEU A 19 -0.77 8.67 -9.91
N LEU A 20 -1.76 9.48 -9.54
CA LEU A 20 -3.16 9.22 -9.82
C LEU A 20 -3.47 9.61 -11.26
N PRO A 21 -3.79 8.67 -12.17
CA PRO A 21 -4.45 9.03 -13.39
C PRO A 21 -5.81 9.64 -13.02
N SER A 22 -6.04 10.86 -13.47
CA SER A 22 -7.35 11.53 -13.47
C SER A 22 -8.30 10.80 -14.42
N ARG A 23 -8.83 9.67 -13.96
CA ARG A 23 -10.12 9.02 -14.31
C ARG A 23 -10.16 7.62 -13.67
N GLY A 24 -10.68 7.56 -12.45
CA GLY A 24 -11.51 6.43 -12.00
C GLY A 24 -10.84 5.11 -11.58
N ARG A 25 -9.52 4.99 -11.39
CA ARG A 25 -8.93 3.80 -10.76
C ARG A 25 -7.49 4.06 -10.32
N GLY A 26 -7.24 4.30 -9.03
CA GLY A 26 -5.85 4.54 -8.59
C GLY A 26 -5.61 4.60 -7.09
N GLU A 27 -6.57 5.04 -6.31
CA GLU A 27 -6.48 5.04 -4.85
C GLU A 27 -7.84 4.67 -4.28
N GLN A 28 -7.84 3.71 -3.37
CA GLN A 28 -9.04 3.28 -2.67
C GLN A 28 -8.92 3.75 -1.21
N LEU A 29 -10.01 4.24 -0.65
CA LEU A 29 -10.06 4.64 0.74
C LEU A 29 -11.17 3.88 1.45
N GLN A 30 -10.95 3.54 2.72
CA GLN A 30 -11.99 3.01 3.60
C GLN A 30 -11.95 3.73 4.93
N ARG A 31 -13.12 4.15 5.42
CA ARG A 31 -13.28 4.80 6.72
C ARG A 31 -13.65 3.77 7.79
N PHE A 32 -13.05 3.91 8.97
CA PHE A 32 -13.27 3.07 10.14
C PHE A 32 -13.29 3.95 11.39
N ASP A 33 -14.47 4.21 11.94
CA ASP A 33 -14.62 5.13 13.07
C ASP A 33 -13.88 6.46 12.80
N ASP A 34 -12.89 6.80 13.62
CA ASP A 34 -12.06 8.01 13.50
C ASP A 34 -10.88 7.86 12.54
N TYR A 35 -10.77 6.75 11.80
CA TYR A 35 -9.63 6.45 10.93
C TYR A 35 -10.02 6.38 9.46
N VAL A 36 -9.08 6.77 8.61
CA VAL A 36 -9.13 6.56 7.15
C VAL A 36 -7.92 5.73 6.74
N VAL A 37 -8.18 4.63 6.05
CA VAL A 37 -7.16 3.77 5.45
C VAL A 37 -7.14 4.02 3.96
N HIS A 38 -6.05 4.59 3.48
CA HIS A 38 -5.74 4.72 2.06
C HIS A 38 -4.98 3.48 1.61
N TYR A 39 -5.38 2.90 0.49
CA TYR A 39 -4.73 1.71 -0.04
C TYR A 39 -4.72 1.68 -1.57
N ASN A 40 -3.65 1.13 -2.13
CA ASN A 40 -3.53 0.91 -3.56
C ASN A 40 -2.74 -0.37 -3.83
N ALA A 41 -3.34 -1.26 -4.62
CA ALA A 41 -2.73 -2.50 -5.08
C ALA A 41 -2.32 -2.39 -6.56
N LEU A 42 -1.06 -2.68 -6.85
CA LEU A 42 -0.46 -2.63 -8.18
C LEU A 42 0.52 -3.79 -8.40
N SER A 43 0.92 -4.00 -9.66
CA SER A 43 1.97 -4.96 -10.03
C SER A 43 3.34 -4.28 -9.93
N ALA A 44 4.35 -4.96 -9.39
CA ALA A 44 5.63 -4.33 -9.03
C ALA A 44 6.44 -3.85 -10.25
N ASP A 45 6.21 -4.42 -11.44
CA ASP A 45 6.76 -3.95 -12.70
C ASP A 45 6.26 -2.56 -13.12
N MET A 46 5.06 -2.17 -12.68
CA MET A 46 4.49 -0.83 -12.88
C MET A 46 5.17 0.25 -12.05
N LEU A 47 6.00 -0.11 -11.07
CA LEU A 47 6.75 0.88 -10.29
C LEU A 47 7.79 1.57 -11.17
N PRO A 48 7.98 2.91 -11.00
CA PRO A 48 9.15 3.59 -11.52
C PRO A 48 10.44 2.89 -11.05
N ALA A 49 11.45 2.83 -11.91
CA ALA A 49 12.69 2.11 -11.64
C ALA A 49 13.40 2.62 -10.38
N GLU A 50 13.36 3.92 -10.16
CA GLU A 50 13.98 4.62 -9.04
C GLU A 50 13.28 4.28 -7.72
N VAL A 51 11.94 4.17 -7.74
CA VAL A 51 11.13 3.80 -6.57
C VAL A 51 11.38 2.35 -6.18
N ALA A 52 11.35 1.45 -7.16
CA ALA A 52 11.63 0.04 -6.93
C ALA A 52 13.06 -0.16 -6.39
N ALA A 53 14.05 0.56 -6.92
CA ALA A 53 15.43 0.53 -6.43
C ALA A 53 15.54 1.08 -5.01
N ALA A 54 14.91 2.22 -4.72
CA ALA A 54 14.95 2.86 -3.39
C ALA A 54 14.39 1.93 -2.30
N TYR A 55 13.29 1.24 -2.57
CA TYR A 55 12.66 0.31 -1.63
C TYR A 55 13.11 -1.14 -1.79
N LYS A 56 14.07 -1.43 -2.67
CA LYS A 56 14.58 -2.78 -2.97
C LYS A 56 13.48 -3.79 -3.36
N ILE A 57 12.51 -3.31 -4.13
CA ILE A 57 11.39 -4.11 -4.63
C ILE A 57 11.78 -4.68 -6.00
N PRO A 58 11.77 -6.01 -6.19
CA PRO A 58 11.99 -6.59 -7.51
C PRO A 58 10.85 -6.18 -8.46
N ARG A 59 11.20 -5.51 -9.57
CA ARG A 59 10.24 -5.19 -10.63
C ARG A 59 9.88 -6.46 -11.40
N SER A 60 8.67 -6.94 -11.22
CA SER A 60 8.18 -8.20 -11.81
C SER A 60 6.65 -8.21 -11.85
N SER A 61 6.08 -8.68 -12.96
CA SER A 61 4.63 -8.93 -13.09
C SER A 61 4.14 -10.04 -12.17
N LYS A 62 5.05 -10.87 -11.66
CA LYS A 62 4.78 -11.96 -10.71
C LYS A 62 4.80 -11.52 -9.25
N GLN A 63 5.05 -10.24 -8.99
CA GLN A 63 5.09 -9.65 -7.66
C GLN A 63 4.07 -8.52 -7.57
N GLY A 64 3.16 -8.63 -6.62
CA GLY A 64 2.21 -7.58 -6.28
C GLY A 64 2.73 -6.72 -5.13
N LEU A 65 2.36 -5.45 -5.16
CA LEU A 65 2.61 -4.50 -4.09
C LEU A 65 1.29 -3.85 -3.67
N LEU A 66 1.01 -3.88 -2.38
CA LEU A 66 -0.08 -3.15 -1.76
C LEU A 66 0.51 -2.06 -0.86
N ASN A 67 0.30 -0.79 -1.23
CA ASN A 67 0.63 0.35 -0.39
C ASN A 67 -0.56 0.66 0.53
N ILE A 68 -0.30 0.94 1.80
CA ILE A 68 -1.32 1.24 2.81
C ILE A 68 -0.84 2.41 3.67
N ALA A 69 -1.69 3.42 3.85
CA ALA A 69 -1.49 4.50 4.81
C ALA A 69 -2.71 4.61 5.73
N VAL A 70 -2.46 4.87 7.01
CA VAL A 70 -3.52 5.01 8.02
C VAL A 70 -3.46 6.40 8.60
N GLN A 71 -4.59 7.11 8.56
CA GLN A 71 -4.73 8.45 9.11
C GLN A 71 -5.83 8.46 10.17
N ARG A 72 -5.63 9.20 11.24
CA ARG A 72 -6.69 9.55 12.20
C ARG A 72 -7.30 10.90 11.80
N THR A 73 -8.61 11.02 11.95
CA THR A 73 -9.44 12.10 11.41
C THR A 73 -10.43 12.69 12.43
N ASP A 74 -10.17 12.47 13.73
CA ASP A 74 -10.93 13.05 14.85
C ASP A 74 -10.57 14.52 15.15
N GLY A 75 -9.46 15.00 14.60
CA GLY A 75 -8.97 16.38 14.75
C GLY A 75 -9.33 17.30 13.58
N ALA A 76 -8.77 18.52 13.61
CA ALA A 76 -8.97 19.50 12.55
C ALA A 76 -8.33 19.08 11.21
N GLU A 77 -7.24 18.32 11.26
CA GLU A 77 -6.50 17.84 10.09
C GLU A 77 -6.19 16.33 10.24
N PRO A 78 -6.17 15.56 9.14
CA PRO A 78 -5.76 14.16 9.17
C PRO A 78 -4.31 13.99 9.63
N VAL A 79 -4.06 13.06 10.55
CA VAL A 79 -2.73 12.77 11.08
C VAL A 79 -2.34 11.33 10.78
N ALA A 80 -1.17 11.11 10.16
CA ALA A 80 -0.66 9.77 9.93
C ALA A 80 -0.40 9.05 11.26
N VAL A 81 -0.86 7.80 11.37
CA VAL A 81 -0.68 6.99 12.57
C VAL A 81 -0.01 5.66 12.24
N THR A 82 0.80 5.17 13.17
CA THR A 82 1.37 3.83 13.08
C THR A 82 0.28 2.78 13.28
N ALA A 83 0.38 1.67 12.57
CA ALA A 83 -0.53 0.54 12.65
C ALA A 83 0.22 -0.79 12.53
N ARG A 84 -0.26 -1.80 13.24
CA ARG A 84 0.11 -3.18 12.94
C ARG A 84 -0.78 -3.68 11.80
N ILE A 85 -0.14 -4.05 10.70
CA ILE A 85 -0.82 -4.58 9.51
C ILE A 85 -0.41 -6.03 9.29
N SER A 86 -1.41 -6.88 9.13
CA SER A 86 -1.23 -8.26 8.70
C SER A 86 -2.37 -8.64 7.76
N GLY A 87 -2.17 -9.71 7.00
CA GLY A 87 -3.22 -10.19 6.11
C GLY A 87 -2.68 -11.11 5.03
N SER A 88 -3.62 -11.51 4.19
CA SER A 88 -3.37 -12.46 3.12
C SER A 88 -4.08 -12.04 1.85
N VAL A 89 -3.64 -12.61 0.76
CA VAL A 89 -4.30 -12.55 -0.54
C VAL A 89 -4.71 -13.96 -0.96
N ALA A 90 -5.86 -14.09 -1.62
CA ALA A 90 -6.31 -15.34 -2.22
C ALA A 90 -6.79 -15.10 -3.65
N ASN A 91 -6.49 -16.02 -4.55
CA ASN A 91 -7.01 -15.97 -5.91
C ASN A 91 -8.41 -16.59 -6.03
N LEU A 92 -9.02 -16.57 -7.21
CA LEU A 92 -10.37 -17.13 -7.40
C LEU A 92 -10.44 -18.65 -7.21
N ALA A 93 -9.32 -19.35 -7.39
CA ALA A 93 -9.19 -20.77 -7.08
C ALA A 93 -9.03 -21.06 -5.56
N GLY A 94 -9.04 -20.03 -4.71
CA GLY A 94 -8.90 -20.16 -3.26
C GLY A 94 -7.46 -20.38 -2.78
N GLN A 95 -6.47 -20.28 -3.67
CA GLN A 95 -5.06 -20.39 -3.28
C GLN A 95 -4.64 -19.14 -2.52
N ARG A 96 -4.30 -19.31 -1.24
CA ARG A 96 -3.94 -18.22 -0.32
C ARG A 96 -2.43 -18.00 -0.25
N SER A 97 -2.01 -16.77 -0.03
CA SER A 97 -0.62 -16.38 0.26
C SER A 97 -0.60 -15.29 1.32
N GLU A 98 0.31 -15.41 2.28
CA GLU A 98 0.56 -14.37 3.27
C GLU A 98 1.32 -13.20 2.63
N MET A 99 1.09 -11.99 3.12
CA MET A 99 1.79 -10.80 2.66
C MET A 99 2.97 -10.47 3.56
N THR A 100 4.09 -10.08 2.96
CA THR A 100 5.24 -9.56 3.71
C THR A 100 5.09 -8.06 3.84
N VAL A 101 4.84 -7.57 5.06
CA VAL A 101 4.57 -6.15 5.30
C VAL A 101 5.81 -5.46 5.86
N ARG A 102 6.18 -4.33 5.26
CA ARG A 102 7.27 -3.45 5.70
C ARG A 102 6.73 -2.04 5.95
N GLU A 103 6.96 -1.52 7.15
CA GLU A 103 6.69 -0.11 7.48
C GLU A 103 7.78 0.78 6.88
N ILE A 104 7.37 1.91 6.31
CA ILE A 104 8.24 2.94 5.78
C ILE A 104 7.86 4.27 6.46
N ARG A 105 8.88 5.01 6.88
CA ARG A 105 8.73 6.35 7.51
C ARG A 105 9.56 7.36 6.76
N GLU A 106 8.92 8.42 6.30
CA GLU A 106 9.58 9.50 5.55
C GLU A 106 9.05 10.85 6.00
N ALA A 107 9.90 11.64 6.67
CA ALA A 107 9.49 12.87 7.34
C ALA A 107 8.27 12.61 8.24
N ASP A 108 7.12 13.20 7.91
CA ASP A 108 5.88 13.08 8.67
C ASP A 108 4.91 12.03 8.09
N ALA A 109 5.31 11.31 7.03
CA ALA A 109 4.52 10.26 6.39
C ALA A 109 4.87 8.87 6.95
N ILE A 110 3.82 8.06 7.18
CA ILE A 110 3.92 6.66 7.55
C ILE A 110 3.09 5.85 6.57
N TYR A 111 3.69 4.84 5.95
CA TYR A 111 3.00 3.92 5.06
C TYR A 111 3.60 2.51 5.15
N TYR A 112 2.88 1.55 4.60
CA TYR A 112 3.19 0.13 4.67
C TYR A 112 3.18 -0.45 3.27
N LEU A 113 4.25 -1.15 2.94
CA LEU A 113 4.40 -1.89 1.70
C LEU A 113 4.19 -3.36 1.99
N ALA A 114 3.09 -3.92 1.51
CA ALA A 114 2.76 -5.33 1.60
C ALA A 114 3.04 -6.01 0.26
N GLU A 115 4.03 -6.90 0.26
CA GLU A 115 4.50 -7.64 -0.90
C GLU A 115 3.88 -9.05 -0.95
N PHE A 116 3.44 -9.50 -2.12
CA PHE A 116 2.80 -10.81 -2.32
C PHE A 116 3.00 -11.38 -3.72
N PRO A 117 2.93 -12.71 -3.91
CA PRO A 117 3.07 -13.32 -5.23
C PRO A 117 1.81 -13.15 -6.07
N VAL A 118 2.00 -12.93 -7.38
CA VAL A 118 0.94 -12.93 -8.40
C VAL A 118 1.20 -14.10 -9.35
N ARG A 119 0.19 -14.95 -9.56
CA ARG A 119 0.28 -16.16 -10.39
C ARG A 119 -0.61 -16.01 -11.62
N GLY A 120 -0.09 -15.33 -12.64
CA GLY A 120 -0.83 -15.09 -13.87
C GLY A 120 -1.91 -14.00 -13.72
N SER A 121 -2.65 -13.78 -14.80
CA SER A 121 -3.81 -12.90 -14.82
C SER A 121 -4.96 -13.50 -14.00
N ASP A 122 -5.31 -12.86 -12.88
CA ASP A 122 -6.34 -13.34 -11.95
C ASP A 122 -6.98 -12.19 -11.18
N THR A 123 -8.12 -12.44 -10.54
CA THR A 123 -8.69 -11.57 -9.51
C THR A 123 -8.21 -12.02 -8.14
N LEU A 124 -7.55 -11.11 -7.44
CA LEU A 124 -7.03 -11.34 -6.12
C LEU A 124 -7.94 -10.70 -5.07
N ASN A 125 -8.34 -11.48 -4.08
CA ASN A 125 -9.13 -11.09 -2.93
C ASN A 125 -8.21 -10.86 -1.74
N PHE A 126 -8.25 -9.65 -1.19
CA PHE A 126 -7.43 -9.22 -0.08
C PHE A 126 -8.24 -9.27 1.22
N ASP A 127 -7.62 -9.77 2.28
CA ASP A 127 -8.16 -9.74 3.63
C ASP A 127 -7.06 -9.27 4.59
N LEU A 128 -7.20 -8.04 5.07
CA LEU A 128 -6.24 -7.38 5.95
C LEU A 128 -6.84 -7.08 7.31
N ARG A 129 -6.01 -7.22 8.33
CA ARG A 129 -6.25 -6.67 9.66
C ARG A 129 -5.36 -5.45 9.86
N ILE A 130 -6.00 -4.31 10.14
CA ILE A 130 -5.35 -3.03 10.43
C ILE A 130 -5.61 -2.69 11.89
N ALA A 131 -4.57 -2.61 12.71
CA ALA A 131 -4.66 -2.24 14.11
C ALA A 131 -3.85 -0.96 14.38
N PRO A 132 -4.47 0.23 14.37
CA PRO A 132 -3.81 1.46 14.77
C PRO A 132 -3.22 1.32 16.17
N THR A 133 -1.99 1.76 16.38
CA THR A 133 -1.27 1.56 17.66
C THR A 133 -1.81 2.42 18.80
N ASP A 134 -2.52 3.49 18.46
CA ASP A 134 -3.21 4.40 19.38
C ASP A 134 -4.64 3.94 19.71
N SER A 135 -5.07 2.79 19.20
CA SER A 135 -6.38 2.19 19.45
C SER A 135 -6.26 0.78 20.02
N THR A 136 -7.27 0.37 20.79
CA THR A 136 -7.47 -1.04 21.15
C THR A 136 -8.27 -1.80 20.09
N ARG A 137 -8.89 -1.07 19.14
CA ARG A 137 -9.67 -1.67 18.05
C ARG A 137 -8.76 -2.13 16.92
N SER A 138 -9.23 -3.14 16.18
CA SER A 138 -8.67 -3.49 14.88
C SER A 138 -9.78 -3.57 13.86
N TYR A 139 -9.45 -3.19 12.63
CA TYR A 139 -10.37 -3.14 11.52
C TYR A 139 -10.00 -4.18 10.47
N THR A 140 -11.02 -4.64 9.75
CA THR A 140 -10.85 -5.58 8.65
C THR A 140 -11.10 -4.84 7.34
N LEU A 141 -10.07 -4.80 6.49
CA LEU A 141 -10.13 -4.25 5.14
C LEU A 141 -10.19 -5.42 4.14
N LYS A 142 -11.26 -5.47 3.35
CA LYS A 142 -11.46 -6.48 2.30
C LYS A 142 -11.76 -5.80 0.98
N PHE A 143 -11.04 -6.20 -0.06
CA PHE A 143 -11.26 -5.72 -1.42
C PHE A 143 -10.74 -6.73 -2.44
N SER A 144 -11.12 -6.55 -3.70
CA SER A 144 -10.65 -7.38 -4.81
C SER A 144 -9.98 -6.51 -5.87
N LYS A 145 -8.93 -7.03 -6.50
CA LYS A 145 -8.21 -6.35 -7.58
C LYS A 145 -7.89 -7.34 -8.69
N ASN A 146 -8.16 -6.93 -9.93
CA ASN A 146 -7.78 -7.68 -11.11
C ASN A 146 -6.32 -7.37 -11.44
N TYR A 147 -5.55 -8.43 -11.67
CA TYR A 147 -4.17 -8.38 -12.15
C TYR A 147 -4.12 -8.98 -13.55
N VAL A 148 -3.34 -8.34 -14.42
CA VAL A 148 -3.03 -8.87 -15.75
C VAL A 148 -1.53 -8.99 -15.81
N THR A 149 -1.04 -10.19 -16.09
CA THR A 149 0.37 -10.45 -16.35
C THR A 149 0.55 -10.65 -17.85
N GLU A 150 1.48 -9.93 -18.46
CA GLU A 150 1.98 -10.25 -19.81
C GLU A 150 2.84 -11.52 -19.81
#